data_AF-A0A9X2XU09-F1
#
_entry.id   AF-A0A9X2XU09-F1
#
_cell.length_a   1.000
_cell.length_b   1.000
_cell.length_c   1.000
_cell.angle_alpha   90.00
_cell.angle_beta   90.00
_cell.angle_gamma   90.00
#
_symmetry.space_group_name_H-M   'P 1'
#
loop_
_entity.id
_entity.type
_entity.pdbx_description
1 polymer ?
#
loop_
_entity_poly.entity_id
_entity_poly.type
_entity_poly.pdbx_seq_one_letter_code
_entity_poly.pdbx_strand_id
1 'polypeptide(L)' 'MVSDADGLPDDWEKSNGLNPHDPKDSSEKAKGKQGYTNIEVFINQLGGFTKRF' A
#
# COMPACT_ATOMS: atom_id res chain seq x y z
N MET A 1 12.14 4.03 -2.83
CA MET A 1 12.39 4.82 -1.60
C MET A 1 11.03 5.32 -1.18
N VAL A 2 10.62 5.22 0.08
CA VAL A 2 9.27 5.64 0.54
C VAL A 2 9.26 7.17 0.50
N SER A 3 8.60 7.78 -0.49
CA SER A 3 8.64 9.23 -0.72
C SER A 3 7.81 9.98 0.31
N ASP A 4 6.74 9.35 0.81
CA ASP A 4 6.04 9.77 2.00
C ASP A 4 6.31 8.77 3.11
N ALA A 5 6.57 9.24 4.33
CA ALA A 5 6.81 8.38 5.49
C ALA A 5 5.53 7.66 5.97
N ASP A 6 4.64 7.30 5.06
CA ASP A 6 3.31 6.75 5.28
C ASP A 6 3.29 5.22 5.35
N GLY A 7 4.41 4.58 4.97
CA GLY A 7 4.60 3.13 5.02
C GLY A 7 4.35 2.40 3.68
N LEU A 8 4.02 3.12 2.59
CA LEU A 8 3.80 2.56 1.26
C LEU A 8 4.98 2.83 0.31
N PRO A 9 5.51 1.82 -0.41
CA PRO A 9 6.54 2.07 -1.42
C PRO A 9 5.96 2.78 -2.65
N ASP A 10 6.67 3.79 -3.16
CA ASP A 10 6.30 4.52 -4.37
C ASP A 10 5.97 3.61 -5.58
N ASP A 11 6.69 2.50 -5.72
CA ASP A 11 6.49 1.54 -6.81
C ASP A 11 5.15 0.82 -6.69
N TRP A 12 4.73 0.51 -5.45
CA TRP A 12 3.42 -0.06 -5.16
C TRP A 12 2.32 0.97 -5.41
N GLU A 13 2.52 2.21 -4.98
CA GLU A 13 1.58 3.30 -5.19
C GLU A 13 1.35 3.57 -6.67
N LYS A 14 2.43 3.69 -7.47
CA LYS A 14 2.33 3.83 -8.93
C LYS A 14 1.61 2.65 -9.57
N SER A 15 1.88 1.43 -9.11
CA SER A 15 1.19 0.23 -9.63
C SER A 15 -0.29 0.19 -9.28
N ASN A 16 -0.72 0.84 -8.20
CA ASN A 16 -2.12 0.91 -7.77
C ASN A 16 -2.80 2.22 -8.21
N GLY A 17 -2.09 3.10 -8.95
CA GLY A 17 -2.59 4.37 -9.42
C GLY A 17 -2.82 5.40 -8.30
N LEU A 18 -2.00 5.31 -7.24
CA LEU A 18 -1.93 6.24 -6.13
C LEU A 18 -0.82 7.27 -6.35
N ASN A 19 -0.85 8.34 -5.58
CA ASN A 19 0.11 9.42 -5.63
C ASN A 19 1.20 9.20 -4.57
N PRO A 20 2.44 8.87 -4.97
CA PRO A 20 3.55 8.63 -4.03
C PRO A 20 4.08 9.91 -3.37
N HIS A 21 3.35 11.01 -3.46
CA HIS A 21 3.64 12.29 -2.82
C HIS A 21 2.50 12.72 -1.89
N ASP A 22 1.47 11.87 -1.69
CA ASP A 22 0.37 12.11 -0.77
C ASP A 22 0.31 11.03 0.33
N PRO A 23 0.76 11.35 1.56
CA PRO A 23 0.79 10.40 2.67
C PRO A 23 -0.61 9.97 3.12
N LYS A 24 -1.68 10.65 2.67
CA LYS A 24 -3.06 10.25 2.98
C LYS A 24 -3.49 9.03 2.19
N ASP A 25 -2.86 8.74 1.06
CA ASP A 25 -3.18 7.60 0.21
C ASP A 25 -3.03 6.28 0.99
N SER A 26 -2.04 6.16 1.88
CA SER A 26 -1.92 5.04 2.84
C SER A 26 -3.20 4.75 3.62
N SER A 27 -3.88 5.79 4.10
CA SER A 27 -5.11 5.69 4.87
C SER A 27 -6.38 5.64 4.02
N GLU A 28 -6.28 5.87 2.72
CA GLU A 28 -7.43 5.79 1.81
C GLU A 28 -7.87 4.35 1.58
N LYS A 29 -9.16 4.19 1.24
CA LYS A 29 -9.74 2.88 0.93
C LYS A 29 -9.11 2.32 -0.34
N ALA A 30 -8.57 1.12 -0.24
CA ALA A 30 -7.98 0.42 -1.37
C ALA A 30 -9.03 0.16 -2.46
N LYS A 31 -8.73 0.63 -3.67
CA LYS A 31 -9.57 0.39 -4.84
C LYS A 31 -9.68 -1.12 -5.08
N GLY A 32 -10.90 -1.64 -5.00
CA GLY A 32 -11.20 -3.06 -5.22
C GLY A 32 -11.08 -3.97 -4.00
N LYS A 33 -10.70 -3.46 -2.82
CA LYS A 33 -10.73 -4.20 -1.55
C LYS A 33 -11.67 -3.50 -0.57
N GLN A 34 -12.95 -3.86 -0.63
CA GLN A 34 -13.96 -3.23 0.21
C GLN A 34 -13.61 -3.41 1.69
N GLY A 35 -13.41 -2.29 2.38
CA GLY A 35 -13.15 -2.26 3.83
C GLY A 35 -11.68 -2.25 4.24
N TYR A 36 -10.74 -2.31 3.31
CA TYR A 36 -9.31 -2.20 3.61
C TYR A 36 -8.72 -0.88 3.12
N THR A 37 -7.76 -0.36 3.86
CA THR A 37 -6.91 0.76 3.47
C THR A 37 -5.75 0.27 2.59
N ASN A 38 -5.13 1.18 1.83
CA ASN A 38 -3.99 0.86 0.99
C ASN A 38 -2.84 0.25 1.79
N ILE A 39 -2.56 0.78 2.99
CA ILE A 39 -1.53 0.24 3.87
C ILE A 39 -1.85 -1.16 4.39
N GLU A 40 -3.10 -1.46 4.73
CA GLU A 40 -3.49 -2.81 5.16
C GLU A 40 -3.34 -3.83 4.04
N VAL A 41 -3.68 -3.45 2.80
CA VAL A 41 -3.47 -4.31 1.63
C VAL A 41 -1.99 -4.57 1.41
N PHE A 42 -1.15 -3.53 1.50
CA PHE A 42 0.29 -3.66 1.36
C PHE A 42 0.91 -4.54 2.44
N ILE A 43 0.57 -4.32 3.72
CA ILE A 43 1.03 -5.14 4.85
C ILE A 43 0.58 -6.61 4.68
N ASN A 44 -0.65 -6.84 4.21
CA ASN A 44 -1.14 -8.19 3.95
C ASN A 44 -0.39 -8.87 2.79
N GLN A 45 0.01 -8.12 1.76
CA GLN A 45 0.87 -8.62 0.68
C GLN A 45 2.29 -8.94 1.18
N LEU A 46 2.86 -8.10 2.04
CA LEU A 46 4.17 -8.35 2.67
C LEU A 46 4.15 -9.55 3.62
N GLY A 47 3.13 -9.65 4.47
CA GLY A 47 2.94 -10.79 5.39
C GLY A 47 2.71 -12.11 4.64
N GLY A 48 2.07 -12.06 3.47
CA GLY A 48 1.93 -13.20 2.57
C GLY A 48 3.24 -13.65 1.90
N PHE A 49 4.22 -12.76 1.77
CA PHE A 49 5.52 -13.06 1.13
C PHE A 49 6.40 -14.01 1.97
N THR A 50 6.16 -14.13 3.27
CA THR A 50 6.93 -14.98 4.19
C THR A 50 6.41 -16.42 4.31
N LYS A 51 5.27 -16.76 3.71
CA LYS A 51 4.78 -18.16 3.72
C LYS A 51 5.18 -18.90 2.44
N ARG A 52 6.48 -19.03 2.20
CA ARG A 52 7.01 -20.14 1.39
C ARG A 52 7.33 -21.28 2.35
N PHE A 53 6.62 -22.39 2.14
CA PHE A 53 6.84 -23.67 2.81
C PHE A 53 8.29 -24.13 2.68
#